data_AF-A0A1U7M8N5-F1
#
_entry.id   AF-A0A1U7M8N5-F1
#
_cell.length_a   1.000
_cell.length_b   1.000
_cell.length_c   1.000
_cell.angle_alpha   90.00
_cell.angle_beta   90.00
_cell.angle_gamma   90.00
#
_symmetry.space_group_name_H-M   'P 1'
#
loop_
_entity.id
_entity.type
_entity.pdbx_description
1 polymer ?
#
loop_
_entity_poly.entity_id
_entity_poly.type
_entity_poly.pdbx_seq_one_letter_code
_entity_poly.pdbx_strand_id
1 'polypeptide(L)'
;MGKCLNYGIEHSSYPIIAKFDDDDYYGPKYLSDTVSLLSLKNVGIVGKACTFIYFKEKQLIGIKNISKENKYVDRVTGSTLMFKRELAEKIPFHDISLGEDIKFCNDCLNLGYKIFSTNRHHYVYIRNKKDKHTWKMDNDYILKRCINVYKITNPKDYSKYDNHVLRKFKNTGGNLMKKPYQQYVEEYLKKRIKLHESYINSGVSVVVCTNKDHTFDDILNNFIRQDHNKKELIIVINKDNINLNEWIDKSKDYRDIKIFKLNEDISLGNCLNYAVDQAKHPIIAKFDDDDYYGPKYLSDTIKSFNITGADVIVKAANFVYFLEDKILAIRTPGEENKFVNFGNGSTLVIKKEVFNSVRFRDMSIAEDVYFCQDCIKNHMKIYSTNKYHHIYFRHPNKKQHTWKISDDDFIKEHCSVVGKVEDYISYANNIREDV
;
A
#
# COMPACT_ATOMS: atom_id res chain seq x y z
N MET A 1 3.47 30.21 -21.30
CA MET A 1 2.99 29.38 -20.17
C MET A 1 4.15 28.92 -19.31
N GLY A 2 5.22 28.36 -19.89
CA GLY A 2 6.36 27.84 -19.11
C GLY A 2 7.04 28.87 -18.19
N LYS A 3 7.23 30.13 -18.62
CA LYS A 3 7.72 31.21 -17.73
C LYS A 3 6.84 31.41 -16.49
N CYS A 4 5.52 31.38 -16.64
CA CYS A 4 4.58 31.52 -15.52
C CYS A 4 4.69 30.33 -14.56
N LEU A 5 4.83 29.12 -15.09
CA LEU A 5 5.04 27.91 -14.28
C LEU A 5 6.36 28.00 -13.50
N ASN A 6 7.46 28.38 -14.16
CA ASN A 6 8.76 28.55 -13.50
C ASN A 6 8.71 29.62 -12.40
N TYR A 7 8.05 30.75 -12.67
CA TYR A 7 7.87 31.81 -11.66
C TYR A 7 7.10 31.29 -10.43
N GLY A 8 6.02 30.53 -10.64
CA GLY A 8 5.30 29.89 -9.53
C GLY A 8 6.13 28.87 -8.76
N ILE A 9 6.99 28.12 -9.45
CA ILE A 9 7.92 27.15 -8.83
C ILE A 9 8.96 27.86 -7.97
N GLU A 10 9.54 28.95 -8.47
CA GLU A 10 10.54 29.76 -7.74
C GLU A 10 9.97 30.32 -6.43
N HIS A 11 8.69 30.69 -6.43
CA HIS A 11 7.99 31.24 -5.26
C HIS A 11 7.31 30.16 -4.39
N SER A 12 7.53 28.88 -4.66
CA SER A 12 6.91 27.78 -3.91
C SER A 12 7.70 27.47 -2.63
N SER A 13 6.97 27.24 -1.52
CA SER A 13 7.59 27.01 -0.20
C SER A 13 7.98 25.54 0.06
N TYR A 14 7.48 24.60 -0.72
CA TYR A 14 7.59 23.17 -0.45
C TYR A 14 8.41 22.42 -1.50
N PRO A 15 9.02 21.27 -1.14
CA PRO A 15 9.95 20.55 -2.02
C PRO A 15 9.27 19.77 -3.14
N ILE A 16 7.94 19.67 -3.15
CA ILE A 16 7.17 18.95 -4.17
C ILE A 16 6.25 19.93 -4.87
N ILE A 17 6.31 19.92 -6.19
CA ILE A 17 5.47 20.71 -7.08
C ILE A 17 4.41 19.80 -7.68
N ALA A 18 3.17 20.26 -7.66
CA ALA A 18 2.08 19.64 -8.40
C ALA A 18 1.42 20.69 -9.29
N LYS A 19 1.44 20.46 -10.60
CA LYS A 19 0.79 21.34 -11.57
C LYS A 19 -0.70 20.99 -11.67
N PHE A 20 -1.55 21.99 -11.46
CA PHE A 20 -3.00 21.87 -11.59
C PHE A 20 -3.46 22.80 -12.72
N ASP A 21 -4.39 22.32 -13.54
CA ASP A 21 -5.11 23.18 -14.47
C ASP A 21 -6.41 23.63 -13.80
N ASP A 22 -6.81 24.88 -14.04
CA ASP A 22 -7.91 25.55 -13.36
C ASP A 22 -9.30 25.06 -13.80
N ASP A 23 -9.37 24.34 -14.91
CA ASP A 23 -10.61 23.83 -15.49
C ASP A 23 -10.84 22.32 -15.28
N ASP A 24 -9.88 21.61 -14.66
CA ASP A 24 -9.96 20.19 -14.36
C ASP A 24 -10.55 19.88 -12.96
N TYR A 25 -10.96 18.63 -12.75
CA TYR A 25 -11.39 18.16 -11.43
C TYR A 25 -10.33 17.30 -10.75
N TYR A 26 -9.97 17.68 -9.51
CA TYR A 26 -9.06 16.98 -8.63
C TYR A 26 -9.81 16.48 -7.39
N GLY A 27 -9.76 15.18 -7.13
CA GLY A 27 -10.43 14.53 -6.01
C GLY A 27 -9.63 14.58 -4.71
N PRO A 28 -10.24 14.26 -3.55
CA PRO A 28 -9.61 14.44 -2.23
C PRO A 28 -8.27 13.73 -2.02
N LYS A 29 -8.06 12.58 -2.69
CA LYS A 29 -6.82 11.79 -2.57
C LYS A 29 -5.84 12.01 -3.73
N TYR A 30 -6.09 12.99 -4.59
CA TYR A 30 -5.26 13.20 -5.78
C TYR A 30 -3.78 13.37 -5.44
N LEU A 31 -3.47 14.22 -4.45
CA LEU A 31 -2.10 14.48 -4.03
C LEU A 31 -1.49 13.29 -3.26
N SER A 32 -2.21 12.75 -2.28
CA SER A 32 -1.71 11.69 -1.39
C SER A 32 -1.42 10.37 -2.13
N ASP A 33 -2.22 10.02 -3.15
CA ASP A 33 -1.98 8.84 -3.99
C ASP A 33 -0.76 8.98 -4.90
N THR A 34 -0.33 10.22 -5.17
CA THR A 34 0.70 10.54 -6.17
C THR A 34 2.05 10.83 -5.51
N VAL A 35 2.05 11.51 -4.36
CA VAL A 35 3.26 12.02 -3.70
C VAL A 35 4.22 10.91 -3.27
N SER A 36 3.71 9.79 -2.76
CA SER A 36 4.52 8.67 -2.28
C SER A 36 5.33 8.02 -3.40
N LEU A 37 4.85 8.08 -4.63
CA LEU A 37 5.48 7.48 -5.81
C LEU A 37 6.71 8.26 -6.29
N LEU A 38 6.92 9.51 -5.82
CA LEU A 38 8.16 10.24 -6.06
C LEU A 38 9.35 9.66 -5.27
N SER A 39 9.10 8.75 -4.32
CA SER A 39 10.17 8.00 -3.64
C SER A 39 10.73 6.84 -4.48
N LEU A 40 10.06 6.47 -5.58
CA LEU A 40 10.52 5.39 -6.45
C LEU A 40 11.87 5.73 -7.08
N LYS A 41 12.77 4.73 -7.11
CA LYS A 41 14.13 4.90 -7.64
C LYS A 41 14.12 5.47 -9.06
N ASN A 42 14.84 6.57 -9.24
CA ASN A 42 15.01 7.30 -10.51
C ASN A 42 13.71 7.86 -11.11
N VAL A 43 12.63 8.00 -10.35
CA VAL A 43 11.42 8.70 -10.84
C VAL A 43 11.59 10.20 -10.66
N GLY A 44 11.55 10.94 -11.78
CA GLY A 44 11.55 12.41 -11.76
C GLY A 44 10.14 12.98 -11.75
N ILE A 45 9.21 12.33 -12.46
CA ILE A 45 7.83 12.80 -12.63
C ILE A 45 6.87 11.67 -12.31
N VAL A 46 5.85 11.96 -11.50
CA VAL A 46 4.65 11.14 -11.36
C VAL A 46 3.46 11.90 -11.93
N GLY A 47 2.59 11.21 -12.65
CA GLY A 47 1.32 11.80 -13.10
C GLY A 47 0.34 10.75 -13.59
N LYS A 48 -0.63 11.15 -14.43
CA LYS A 48 -1.66 10.25 -14.97
C LYS A 48 -1.66 10.28 -16.49
N ALA A 49 -1.21 9.19 -17.10
CA ALA A 49 -1.29 8.96 -18.55
C ALA A 49 -2.60 8.31 -18.97
N CYS A 50 -3.21 7.52 -18.06
CA CYS A 50 -4.59 7.04 -18.14
C CYS A 50 -5.50 7.99 -17.37
N THR A 51 -6.54 8.54 -18.01
CA THR A 51 -7.40 9.56 -17.39
C THR A 51 -8.87 9.37 -17.74
N PHE A 52 -9.75 9.79 -16.84
CA PHE A 52 -11.14 10.08 -17.18
C PHE A 52 -11.21 11.40 -17.94
N ILE A 53 -12.00 11.46 -19.00
CA ILE A 53 -12.24 12.67 -19.79
C ILE A 53 -13.75 12.93 -19.81
N TYR A 54 -14.17 14.08 -19.30
CA TYR A 54 -15.55 14.53 -19.33
C TYR A 54 -15.78 15.58 -20.41
N PHE A 55 -16.63 15.28 -21.39
CA PHE A 55 -17.05 16.17 -22.45
C PHE A 55 -18.32 16.90 -22.03
N LYS A 56 -18.17 18.14 -21.54
CA LYS A 56 -19.24 18.91 -20.88
C LYS A 56 -20.48 19.11 -21.75
N GLU A 57 -20.28 19.44 -23.02
CA GLU A 57 -21.40 19.69 -23.95
C GLU A 57 -22.20 18.43 -24.26
N LYS A 58 -21.51 17.30 -24.38
CA LYS A 58 -22.11 16.02 -24.70
C LYS A 58 -22.63 15.31 -23.44
N GLN A 59 -22.25 15.81 -22.26
CA GLN A 59 -22.48 15.15 -20.97
C GLN A 59 -21.99 13.70 -20.99
N LEU A 60 -20.80 13.48 -21.57
CA LEU A 60 -20.20 12.16 -21.71
C LEU A 60 -18.90 12.09 -20.91
N ILE A 61 -18.65 10.98 -20.25
CA ILE A 61 -17.34 10.66 -19.66
C ILE A 61 -16.78 9.40 -20.32
N GLY A 62 -15.48 9.39 -20.61
CA GLY A 62 -14.81 8.21 -21.15
C GLY A 62 -13.39 8.08 -20.59
N ILE A 63 -12.77 6.93 -20.80
CA ILE A 63 -11.42 6.63 -20.32
C ILE A 63 -10.45 6.70 -21.50
N LYS A 64 -9.41 7.52 -21.39
CA LYS A 64 -8.34 7.60 -22.38
C LYS A 64 -7.11 6.83 -21.89
N ASN A 65 -6.41 6.16 -22.81
CA ASN A 65 -5.14 5.48 -22.56
C ASN A 65 -5.18 4.43 -21.42
N ILE A 66 -6.21 3.59 -21.36
CA ILE A 66 -6.40 2.63 -20.24
C ILE A 66 -5.16 1.75 -19.95
N SER A 67 -4.35 1.44 -20.96
CA SER A 67 -3.16 0.59 -20.84
C SER A 67 -1.92 1.30 -20.29
N LYS A 68 -2.04 2.58 -19.92
CA LYS A 68 -0.95 3.41 -19.43
C LYS A 68 -1.02 3.66 -17.92
N GLU A 69 -1.91 2.97 -17.21
CA GLU A 69 -2.03 3.07 -15.74
C GLU A 69 -0.98 2.22 -15.00
N ASN A 70 -0.53 2.70 -13.82
CA ASN A 70 0.38 2.01 -12.88
C ASN A 70 1.67 1.48 -13.53
N LYS A 71 2.33 2.29 -14.35
CA LYS A 71 3.55 1.89 -15.07
C LYS A 71 4.41 3.08 -15.48
N TYR A 72 5.65 2.76 -15.82
CA TYR A 72 6.52 3.70 -16.52
C TYR A 72 5.97 4.02 -17.91
N VAL A 73 6.02 5.30 -18.26
CA VAL A 73 5.53 5.87 -19.51
C VAL A 73 6.49 6.96 -19.95
N ASP A 74 6.39 7.36 -21.22
CA ASP A 74 7.21 8.47 -21.74
C ASP A 74 6.51 9.82 -21.55
N ARG A 75 5.23 9.80 -21.15
CA ARG A 75 4.43 11.02 -20.97
C ARG A 75 3.20 10.78 -20.10
N VAL A 76 2.86 11.78 -19.30
CA VAL A 76 1.60 11.90 -18.54
C VAL A 76 0.83 13.15 -19.01
N THR A 77 -0.40 13.31 -18.53
CA THR A 77 -1.19 14.52 -18.84
C THR A 77 -0.54 15.73 -18.17
N GLY A 78 -0.37 16.84 -18.89
CA GLY A 78 0.34 18.02 -18.40
C GLY A 78 -0.25 18.63 -17.13
N SER A 79 -1.56 18.53 -16.94
CA SER A 79 -2.27 18.96 -15.72
C SER A 79 -2.14 17.97 -14.54
N THR A 80 -1.31 16.93 -14.72
CA THR A 80 -1.08 15.90 -13.71
C THR A 80 0.37 15.75 -13.30
N LEU A 81 1.25 16.65 -13.75
CA LEU A 81 2.67 16.62 -13.43
C LEU A 81 2.88 16.87 -11.93
N MET A 82 3.49 15.89 -11.26
CA MET A 82 4.02 16.03 -9.92
C MET A 82 5.49 15.65 -9.91
N PHE A 83 6.34 16.51 -9.33
CA PHE A 83 7.79 16.34 -9.34
C PHE A 83 8.41 17.09 -8.16
N LYS A 84 9.67 16.79 -7.84
CA LYS A 84 10.42 17.54 -6.83
C LYS A 84 10.83 18.90 -7.37
N ARG A 85 10.80 19.95 -6.55
CA ARG A 85 11.20 21.31 -6.92
C ARG A 85 12.62 21.36 -7.51
N GLU A 86 13.55 20.62 -6.90
CA GLU A 86 14.93 20.46 -7.38
C GLU A 86 15.03 20.00 -8.84
N LEU A 87 14.05 19.23 -9.32
CA LEU A 87 14.03 18.77 -10.71
C LEU A 87 13.75 19.93 -11.67
N ALA A 88 12.83 20.83 -11.32
CA ALA A 88 12.50 21.98 -12.14
C ALA A 88 13.54 23.12 -12.03
N GLU A 89 14.27 23.19 -10.91
CA GLU A 89 15.45 24.05 -10.80
C GLU A 89 16.56 23.59 -11.77
N LYS A 90 16.72 22.27 -11.94
CA LYS A 90 17.67 21.69 -12.90
C LYS A 90 17.16 21.71 -14.35
N ILE A 91 15.85 21.54 -14.55
CA ILE A 91 15.19 21.40 -15.85
C ILE A 91 13.99 22.36 -15.88
N PRO A 92 14.18 23.66 -16.12
CA PRO A 92 13.07 24.60 -16.13
C PRO A 92 12.13 24.33 -17.31
N PHE A 93 10.85 24.69 -17.17
CA PHE A 93 9.93 24.67 -18.31
C PHE A 93 10.41 25.64 -19.39
N HIS A 94 10.31 25.23 -20.66
CA HIS A 94 10.65 26.08 -21.79
C HIS A 94 9.69 27.27 -21.87
N ASP A 95 10.19 28.44 -22.28
CA ASP A 95 9.37 29.65 -22.48
C ASP A 95 8.51 29.55 -23.75
N ILE A 96 7.50 28.68 -23.69
CA ILE A 96 6.49 28.49 -24.72
C ILE A 96 5.11 28.37 -24.08
N SER A 97 4.07 28.46 -24.91
CA SER A 97 2.66 28.39 -24.47
C SER A 97 1.92 27.18 -25.04
N LEU A 98 2.60 26.31 -25.79
CA LEU A 98 2.04 25.06 -26.29
C LEU A 98 3.11 23.97 -26.26
N GLY A 99 2.86 22.92 -25.47
CA GLY A 99 3.75 21.75 -25.38
C GLY A 99 4.93 21.92 -24.42
N GLU A 100 4.86 22.90 -23.51
CA GLU A 100 5.82 23.08 -22.43
C GLU A 100 5.91 21.84 -21.52
N ASP A 101 4.79 21.18 -21.26
CA ASP A 101 4.68 19.92 -20.51
C ASP A 101 5.37 18.76 -21.24
N ILE A 102 5.20 18.67 -22.56
CA ILE A 102 5.85 17.67 -23.42
C ILE A 102 7.37 17.85 -23.38
N LYS A 103 7.85 19.10 -23.54
CA LYS A 103 9.29 19.37 -23.49
C LYS A 103 9.88 19.04 -22.13
N PHE A 104 9.24 19.46 -21.05
CA PHE A 104 9.67 19.15 -19.69
C PHE A 104 9.77 17.63 -19.45
N CYS A 105 8.78 16.85 -19.90
CA CYS A 105 8.83 15.38 -19.84
C CYS A 105 10.03 14.82 -20.63
N ASN A 106 10.24 15.29 -21.86
CA ASN A 106 11.33 14.82 -22.71
C ASN A 106 12.70 15.16 -22.14
N ASP A 107 12.88 16.36 -21.60
CA ASP A 107 14.15 16.79 -21.01
C ASP A 107 14.49 15.97 -19.76
N CYS A 108 13.47 15.65 -18.94
CA CYS A 108 13.64 14.74 -17.81
C CYS A 108 14.08 13.34 -18.28
N LEU A 109 13.43 12.78 -19.32
CA LEU A 109 13.81 11.48 -19.88
C LEU A 109 15.23 11.49 -20.45
N ASN A 110 15.62 12.55 -21.16
CA ASN A 110 16.96 12.70 -21.74
C ASN A 110 18.06 12.76 -20.68
N LEU A 111 17.75 13.25 -19.47
CA LEU A 111 18.65 13.26 -18.32
C LEU A 111 18.58 11.98 -17.47
N GLY A 112 17.88 10.94 -17.93
CA GLY A 112 17.83 9.62 -17.31
C GLY A 112 16.77 9.48 -16.21
N TYR A 113 15.93 10.48 -15.98
CA TYR A 113 14.78 10.36 -15.08
C TYR A 113 13.68 9.53 -15.72
N LYS A 114 12.94 8.78 -14.90
CA LYS A 114 11.77 8.02 -15.31
C LYS A 114 10.49 8.80 -15.02
N ILE A 115 9.46 8.56 -15.83
CA ILE A 115 8.11 9.08 -15.61
C ILE A 115 7.20 7.91 -15.26
N PHE A 116 6.49 8.02 -14.13
CA PHE A 116 5.56 6.99 -13.67
C PHE A 116 4.11 7.48 -13.78
N SER A 117 3.26 6.72 -14.47
CA SER A 117 1.83 6.96 -14.47
C SER A 117 1.18 6.18 -13.34
N THR A 118 0.54 6.87 -12.39
CA THR A 118 -0.25 6.26 -11.31
C THR A 118 -1.67 5.89 -11.79
N ASN A 119 -2.54 5.49 -10.86
CA ASN A 119 -3.95 5.19 -11.07
C ASN A 119 -4.69 6.35 -11.76
N ARG A 120 -5.82 6.08 -12.42
CA ARG A 120 -6.67 7.08 -13.09
C ARG A 120 -7.61 7.83 -12.15
N HIS A 121 -7.75 7.38 -10.90
CA HIS A 121 -8.71 7.92 -9.93
C HIS A 121 -8.30 9.30 -9.43
N HIS A 122 -9.25 9.98 -8.80
CA HIS A 122 -9.09 11.31 -8.22
C HIS A 122 -8.71 12.41 -9.21
N TYR A 123 -8.91 12.18 -10.51
CA TYR A 123 -8.68 13.18 -11.55
C TYR A 123 -9.64 12.98 -12.73
N VAL A 124 -10.24 14.06 -13.21
CA VAL A 124 -11.06 14.08 -14.43
C VAL A 124 -10.65 15.27 -15.28
N TYR A 125 -10.23 14.98 -16.52
CA TYR A 125 -9.92 15.99 -17.52
C TYR A 125 -11.21 16.55 -18.12
N ILE A 126 -11.47 17.86 -17.97
CA ILE A 126 -12.74 18.45 -18.37
C ILE A 126 -12.61 19.17 -19.72
N ARG A 127 -13.37 18.68 -20.70
CA ARG A 127 -13.42 19.23 -22.07
C ARG A 127 -14.69 20.06 -22.28
N ASN A 128 -14.50 21.37 -22.25
CA ASN A 128 -15.44 22.41 -22.69
C ASN A 128 -15.48 22.59 -24.25
N LYS A 129 -16.25 23.58 -24.73
CA LYS A 129 -16.28 24.01 -26.15
C LYS A 129 -14.87 24.24 -26.71
N LYS A 130 -14.66 23.94 -27.99
CA LYS A 130 -13.36 23.98 -28.69
C LYS A 130 -12.58 25.29 -28.49
N ASP A 131 -13.28 26.42 -28.36
CA ASP A 131 -12.68 27.76 -28.27
C ASP A 131 -12.24 28.15 -26.86
N LYS A 132 -12.49 27.30 -25.86
CA LYS A 132 -12.11 27.53 -24.46
C LYS A 132 -10.87 26.75 -24.01
N HIS A 133 -10.22 26.01 -24.91
CA HIS A 133 -9.03 25.19 -24.60
C HIS A 133 -7.79 25.71 -25.31
N THR A 134 -6.68 25.81 -24.58
CA THR A 134 -5.35 26.02 -25.15
C THR A 134 -5.02 24.94 -26.18
N TRP A 135 -5.47 23.70 -25.91
CA TRP A 135 -5.38 22.60 -26.86
C TRP A 135 -6.65 22.48 -27.71
N LYS A 136 -6.58 23.02 -28.93
CA LYS A 136 -7.69 23.13 -29.89
C LYS A 136 -8.05 21.82 -30.62
N MET A 137 -7.59 20.66 -30.12
CA MET A 137 -7.93 19.38 -30.74
C MET A 137 -9.43 19.15 -30.66
N ASP A 138 -10.01 18.47 -31.66
CA ASP A 138 -11.44 18.25 -31.73
C ASP A 138 -11.95 17.28 -30.63
N ASN A 139 -13.06 17.65 -29.99
CA ASN A 139 -13.69 16.84 -28.95
C ASN A 139 -14.14 15.47 -29.49
N ASP A 140 -14.69 15.43 -30.71
CA ASP A 140 -15.13 14.16 -31.31
C ASP A 140 -13.94 13.25 -31.66
N TYR A 141 -12.83 13.82 -32.10
CA TYR A 141 -11.59 13.09 -32.29
C TYR A 141 -11.02 12.48 -31.01
N ILE A 142 -11.07 13.21 -29.87
CA ILE A 142 -10.63 12.70 -28.57
C ILE A 142 -11.61 11.63 -28.08
N LEU A 143 -12.92 11.89 -28.19
CA LEU A 143 -13.97 10.97 -27.75
C LEU A 143 -13.88 9.61 -28.45
N LYS A 144 -13.58 9.59 -29.76
CA LYS A 144 -13.32 8.35 -30.53
C LYS A 144 -12.16 7.50 -30.01
N ARG A 145 -11.26 8.09 -29.20
CA ARG A 145 -10.10 7.42 -28.57
C ARG A 145 -10.35 7.08 -27.11
N CYS A 146 -11.47 7.52 -26.55
CA CYS A 146 -11.93 7.08 -25.26
C CYS A 146 -12.61 5.71 -25.40
N ILE A 147 -12.48 4.90 -24.36
CA ILE A 147 -13.26 3.69 -24.17
C ILE A 147 -14.22 3.89 -23.01
N ASN A 148 -15.20 2.99 -22.86
CA ASN A 148 -16.14 3.01 -21.74
C ASN A 148 -16.80 4.39 -21.59
N VAL A 149 -17.42 4.85 -22.68
CA VAL A 149 -18.07 6.15 -22.74
C VAL A 149 -19.48 6.04 -22.15
N TYR A 150 -19.79 6.89 -21.18
CA TYR A 150 -21.08 6.92 -20.49
C TYR A 150 -21.65 8.33 -20.43
N LYS A 151 -22.98 8.44 -20.41
CA LYS A 151 -23.65 9.70 -20.15
C LYS A 151 -23.62 10.01 -18.65
N ILE A 152 -23.16 11.20 -18.28
CA ILE A 152 -23.08 11.67 -16.91
C ILE A 152 -23.30 13.19 -16.86
N THR A 153 -24.00 13.67 -15.84
CA THR A 153 -24.28 15.10 -15.67
C THR A 153 -23.25 15.81 -14.78
N ASN A 154 -22.66 15.07 -13.83
CA ASN A 154 -21.66 15.59 -12.90
C ASN A 154 -20.33 14.81 -13.04
N PRO A 155 -19.22 15.44 -13.47
CA PRO A 155 -17.93 14.77 -13.60
C PRO A 155 -17.40 14.20 -12.28
N LYS A 156 -17.84 14.71 -11.12
CA LYS A 156 -17.44 14.21 -9.79
C LYS A 156 -17.95 12.80 -9.50
N ASP A 157 -18.96 12.34 -10.24
CA ASP A 157 -19.56 11.01 -10.11
C ASP A 157 -18.84 9.92 -10.93
N TYR A 158 -17.65 10.23 -11.48
CA TYR A 158 -16.86 9.30 -12.32
C TYR A 158 -16.63 7.91 -11.68
N SER A 159 -16.52 7.84 -10.35
CA SER A 159 -16.28 6.59 -9.60
C SER A 159 -17.42 5.58 -9.71
N LYS A 160 -18.67 6.04 -9.90
CA LYS A 160 -19.85 5.17 -10.07
C LYS A 160 -19.74 4.30 -11.31
N TYR A 161 -18.99 4.77 -12.32
CA TYR A 161 -18.93 4.15 -13.65
C TYR A 161 -17.68 3.30 -13.88
N ASP A 162 -16.64 3.46 -13.05
CA ASP A 162 -15.54 2.49 -12.96
C ASP A 162 -16.08 1.10 -12.54
N ASN A 163 -17.07 1.07 -11.62
CA ASN A 163 -17.79 -0.16 -11.23
C ASN A 163 -18.69 -0.74 -12.33
N HIS A 164 -19.20 0.10 -13.25
CA HIS A 164 -20.07 -0.36 -14.35
C HIS A 164 -19.29 -1.03 -15.47
N VAL A 165 -18.03 -0.63 -15.68
CA VAL A 165 -17.06 -1.36 -16.51
C VAL A 165 -16.85 -2.77 -15.93
N LEU A 166 -16.57 -2.87 -14.63
CA LEU A 166 -16.41 -4.16 -13.94
C LEU A 166 -17.67 -5.05 -14.05
N ARG A 167 -18.88 -4.48 -13.97
CA ARG A 167 -20.16 -5.20 -14.14
C ARG A 167 -20.46 -5.60 -15.58
N LYS A 168 -20.22 -4.75 -16.59
CA LYS A 168 -20.52 -5.07 -18.00
C LYS A 168 -19.58 -6.14 -18.56
N PHE A 169 -18.32 -6.18 -18.08
CA PHE A 169 -17.39 -7.27 -18.37
C PHE A 169 -17.84 -8.65 -17.84
N LYS A 170 -18.68 -8.69 -16.80
CA LYS A 170 -19.32 -9.94 -16.33
C LYS A 170 -20.49 -10.39 -17.23
N ASN A 171 -21.12 -9.49 -18.01
CA ASN A 171 -22.40 -9.74 -18.69
C ASN A 171 -22.36 -9.84 -20.24
N THR A 172 -21.26 -9.54 -20.93
CA THR A 172 -21.21 -9.68 -22.41
C THR A 172 -20.37 -10.86 -22.87
N GLY A 173 -21.01 -12.04 -22.92
CA GLY A 173 -20.54 -13.23 -23.63
C GLY A 173 -20.97 -13.26 -25.11
N GLY A 174 -20.80 -12.16 -25.86
CA GLY A 174 -21.28 -12.03 -27.24
C GLY A 174 -20.18 -11.78 -28.26
N ASN A 175 -20.15 -12.62 -29.30
CA ASN A 175 -19.23 -12.62 -30.45
C ASN A 175 -19.16 -11.29 -31.21
N LEU A 176 -18.01 -10.61 -31.12
CA LEU A 176 -17.48 -9.69 -32.13
C LEU A 176 -16.01 -10.05 -32.26
N MET A 177 -15.50 -10.29 -33.48
CA MET A 177 -14.09 -10.63 -33.68
C MET A 177 -13.20 -9.55 -33.05
N LYS A 178 -12.52 -9.89 -31.94
CA LYS A 178 -11.73 -8.96 -31.14
C LYS A 178 -10.35 -8.79 -31.76
N LYS A 179 -9.85 -7.55 -31.83
CA LYS A 179 -8.47 -7.28 -32.25
C LYS A 179 -7.50 -7.88 -31.20
N PRO A 180 -6.33 -8.44 -31.59
CA PRO A 180 -5.41 -9.14 -30.68
C PRO A 180 -5.02 -8.36 -29.41
N TYR A 181 -4.88 -7.03 -29.54
CA TYR A 181 -4.58 -6.14 -28.41
C TYR A 181 -5.74 -6.01 -27.40
N GLN A 182 -6.99 -6.05 -27.85
CA GLN A 182 -8.15 -6.05 -26.95
C GLN A 182 -8.25 -7.36 -26.17
N GLN A 183 -7.90 -8.48 -26.79
CA GLN A 183 -7.81 -9.78 -26.13
C GLN A 183 -6.71 -9.80 -25.06
N TYR A 184 -5.52 -9.25 -25.38
CA TYR A 184 -4.44 -9.08 -24.40
C TYR A 184 -4.83 -8.18 -23.22
N VAL A 185 -5.43 -7.01 -23.48
CA VAL A 185 -5.88 -6.10 -22.41
C VAL A 185 -7.00 -6.72 -21.58
N GLU A 186 -7.93 -7.44 -22.21
CA GLU A 186 -8.95 -8.19 -21.49
C GLU A 186 -8.35 -9.31 -20.63
N GLU A 187 -7.41 -10.09 -21.14
CA GLU A 187 -6.74 -11.13 -20.35
C GLU A 187 -5.92 -10.53 -19.21
N TYR A 188 -5.22 -9.42 -19.45
CA TYR A 188 -4.46 -8.69 -18.45
C TYR A 188 -5.37 -8.13 -17.34
N LEU A 189 -6.46 -7.45 -17.71
CA LEU A 189 -7.42 -6.88 -16.76
C LEU A 189 -8.22 -7.98 -16.05
N LYS A 190 -8.66 -9.04 -16.74
CA LYS A 190 -9.29 -10.20 -16.11
C LYS A 190 -8.33 -10.88 -15.13
N LYS A 191 -7.06 -11.05 -15.48
CA LYS A 191 -6.03 -11.58 -14.56
C LYS A 191 -5.87 -10.68 -13.34
N ARG A 192 -5.76 -9.35 -13.50
CA ARG A 192 -5.59 -8.40 -12.40
C ARG A 192 -6.83 -8.26 -11.52
N ILE A 193 -8.03 -8.18 -12.10
CA ILE A 193 -9.30 -8.12 -11.38
C ILE A 193 -9.54 -9.44 -10.64
N LYS A 194 -9.31 -10.58 -11.31
CA LYS A 194 -9.39 -11.91 -10.68
C LYS A 194 -8.36 -12.06 -9.56
N LEU A 195 -7.13 -11.58 -9.72
CA LEU A 195 -6.15 -11.54 -8.63
C LEU A 195 -6.64 -10.64 -7.48
N HIS A 196 -7.14 -9.45 -7.79
CA HIS A 196 -7.59 -8.48 -6.79
C HIS A 196 -8.79 -9.00 -5.99
N GLU A 197 -9.82 -9.49 -6.67
CA GLU A 197 -10.98 -10.17 -6.07
C GLU A 197 -10.55 -11.46 -5.34
N SER A 198 -9.53 -12.19 -5.84
CA SER A 198 -9.00 -13.40 -5.20
C SER A 198 -8.32 -13.09 -3.87
N TYR A 199 -7.49 -12.06 -3.78
CA TYR A 199 -6.73 -11.74 -2.57
C TYR A 199 -7.57 -10.97 -1.52
N ILE A 200 -8.50 -10.12 -1.92
CA ILE A 200 -9.47 -9.52 -0.98
C ILE A 200 -10.38 -10.60 -0.38
N ASN A 201 -10.72 -11.63 -1.16
CA ASN A 201 -11.46 -12.81 -0.68
C ASN A 201 -10.54 -13.96 -0.23
N SER A 202 -9.22 -13.75 -0.19
CA SER A 202 -8.28 -14.77 0.27
C SER A 202 -8.45 -14.92 1.77
N GLY A 203 -8.43 -16.17 2.21
CA GLY A 203 -8.31 -16.42 3.62
C GLY A 203 -6.95 -15.95 4.14
N VAL A 204 -6.87 -15.62 5.41
CA VAL A 204 -5.59 -15.39 6.12
C VAL A 204 -5.55 -16.21 7.40
N SER A 205 -4.44 -16.90 7.64
CA SER A 205 -4.16 -17.56 8.91
C SER A 205 -3.25 -16.66 9.71
N VAL A 206 -3.76 -16.13 10.81
CA VAL A 206 -2.97 -15.40 11.80
C VAL A 206 -2.26 -16.44 12.66
N VAL A 207 -0.94 -16.38 12.72
CA VAL A 207 -0.12 -17.28 13.53
C VAL A 207 0.51 -16.49 14.67
N VAL A 208 0.39 -17.00 15.89
CA VAL A 208 0.93 -16.39 17.11
C VAL A 208 1.65 -17.46 17.91
N CYS A 209 2.87 -17.17 18.34
CA CYS A 209 3.60 -18.00 19.28
C CYS A 209 3.77 -17.22 20.58
N THR A 210 3.56 -17.86 21.72
CA THR A 210 3.65 -17.21 23.02
C THR A 210 4.21 -18.16 24.07
N ASN A 211 4.97 -17.61 25.01
CA ASN A 211 5.42 -18.29 26.23
C ASN A 211 4.88 -17.61 27.50
N LYS A 212 3.88 -16.73 27.34
CA LYS A 212 3.27 -15.93 28.41
C LYS A 212 1.83 -16.43 28.66
N ASP A 213 1.46 -16.62 29.91
CA ASP A 213 0.16 -17.17 30.33
C ASP A 213 -1.01 -16.17 30.22
N HIS A 214 -0.70 -14.87 30.32
CA HIS A 214 -1.68 -13.79 30.41
C HIS A 214 -2.01 -13.11 29.08
N THR A 215 -1.40 -13.50 27.96
CA THR A 215 -1.56 -12.82 26.66
C THR A 215 -2.77 -13.27 25.84
N PHE A 216 -3.51 -14.29 26.29
CA PHE A 216 -4.63 -14.84 25.52
C PHE A 216 -5.65 -13.77 25.11
N ASP A 217 -6.06 -12.91 26.06
CA ASP A 217 -7.07 -11.89 25.80
C ASP A 217 -6.57 -10.81 24.84
N ASP A 218 -5.29 -10.42 24.94
CA ASP A 218 -4.66 -9.45 24.03
C ASP A 218 -4.57 -10.01 22.60
N ILE A 219 -4.13 -11.27 22.47
CA ILE A 219 -4.11 -11.99 21.18
C ILE A 219 -5.51 -12.05 20.58
N LEU A 220 -6.51 -12.46 21.37
CA LEU A 220 -7.89 -12.61 20.92
C LEU A 220 -8.47 -11.26 20.48
N ASN A 221 -8.25 -10.20 21.25
CA ASN A 221 -8.72 -8.86 20.93
C ASN A 221 -8.10 -8.34 19.63
N ASN A 222 -6.79 -8.51 19.45
CA ASN A 222 -6.08 -8.17 18.22
C ASN A 222 -6.62 -8.93 17.01
N PHE A 223 -6.95 -10.21 17.17
CA PHE A 223 -7.52 -11.03 16.10
C PHE A 223 -8.96 -10.62 15.76
N ILE A 224 -9.86 -10.53 16.74
CA ILE A 224 -11.29 -10.28 16.53
C ILE A 224 -11.52 -8.95 15.83
N ARG A 225 -10.80 -7.90 16.23
CA ARG A 225 -11.01 -6.54 15.69
C ARG A 225 -10.59 -6.34 14.24
N GLN A 226 -9.90 -7.30 13.63
CA GLN A 226 -9.50 -7.19 12.22
C GLN A 226 -10.72 -7.18 11.29
N ASP A 227 -10.77 -6.22 10.36
CA ASP A 227 -11.84 -6.02 9.38
C ASP A 227 -11.74 -6.96 8.17
N HIS A 228 -11.29 -8.19 8.40
CA HIS A 228 -11.14 -9.22 7.38
C HIS A 228 -11.96 -10.45 7.76
N ASN A 229 -12.99 -10.77 6.99
CA ASN A 229 -13.97 -11.80 7.37
C ASN A 229 -13.40 -13.21 7.30
N LYS A 230 -12.57 -13.51 6.29
CA LYS A 230 -12.06 -14.86 6.04
C LYS A 230 -10.71 -15.02 6.73
N LYS A 231 -10.72 -15.20 8.05
CA LYS A 231 -9.52 -15.33 8.87
C LYS A 231 -9.65 -16.49 9.85
N GLU A 232 -8.52 -17.11 10.17
CA GLU A 232 -8.39 -18.03 11.31
C GLU A 232 -7.22 -17.60 12.18
N LEU A 233 -7.20 -18.08 13.42
CA LEU A 233 -6.13 -17.84 14.39
C LEU A 233 -5.52 -19.18 14.81
N ILE A 234 -4.20 -19.26 14.77
CA ILE A 234 -3.42 -20.40 15.24
C ILE A 234 -2.48 -19.90 16.32
N ILE A 235 -2.70 -20.37 17.53
CA ILE A 235 -1.88 -20.06 18.70
C ILE A 235 -1.00 -21.26 19.00
N VAL A 236 0.31 -21.03 19.15
CA VAL A 236 1.27 -22.01 19.63
C VAL A 236 1.82 -21.55 20.97
N ILE A 237 1.46 -22.27 22.02
CA ILE A 237 1.99 -22.10 23.36
C ILE A 237 3.31 -22.85 23.45
N ASN A 238 4.39 -22.14 23.75
CA ASN A 238 5.75 -22.67 23.89
C ASN A 238 6.23 -22.48 25.34
N LYS A 239 5.46 -23.04 26.28
CA LYS A 239 5.78 -23.05 27.71
C LYS A 239 5.07 -24.19 28.42
N ASP A 240 5.83 -25.04 29.10
CA ASP A 240 5.31 -26.30 29.64
C ASP A 240 4.35 -26.11 30.83
N ASN A 241 4.44 -25.01 31.56
CA ASN A 241 3.58 -24.75 32.71
C ASN A 241 2.25 -24.03 32.37
N ILE A 242 2.03 -23.62 31.12
CA ILE A 242 0.77 -23.00 30.70
C ILE A 242 -0.30 -24.08 30.49
N ASN A 243 -1.48 -23.91 31.09
CA ASN A 243 -2.58 -24.87 30.98
C ASN A 243 -3.31 -24.72 29.63
N LEU A 244 -3.10 -25.69 28.73
CA LEU A 244 -3.73 -25.71 27.41
C LEU A 244 -5.26 -25.76 27.49
N ASN A 245 -5.82 -26.51 28.45
CA ASN A 245 -7.27 -26.68 28.55
C ASN A 245 -7.97 -25.37 28.90
N GLU A 246 -7.35 -24.51 29.71
CA GLU A 246 -7.89 -23.18 30.01
C GLU A 246 -8.01 -22.32 28.75
N TRP A 247 -7.03 -22.38 27.85
CA TRP A 247 -7.04 -21.63 26.60
C TRP A 247 -8.08 -22.21 25.60
N ILE A 248 -8.21 -23.53 25.57
CA ILE A 248 -9.26 -24.21 24.77
C ILE A 248 -10.65 -23.82 25.28
N ASP A 249 -10.87 -23.82 26.60
CA ASP A 249 -12.14 -23.45 27.21
C ASP A 249 -12.51 -21.99 26.95
N LYS A 250 -11.53 -21.08 26.99
CA LYS A 250 -11.72 -19.66 26.64
C LYS A 250 -12.04 -19.44 25.15
N SER A 251 -11.59 -20.34 24.27
CA SER A 251 -11.77 -20.22 22.82
C SER A 251 -12.91 -21.07 22.24
N LYS A 252 -13.63 -21.83 23.06
CA LYS A 252 -14.66 -22.80 22.63
C LYS A 252 -15.75 -22.24 21.71
N ASP A 253 -16.08 -20.96 21.86
CA ASP A 253 -17.12 -20.29 21.07
C ASP A 253 -16.62 -19.82 19.69
N TYR A 254 -15.31 -19.94 19.42
CA TYR A 254 -14.66 -19.49 18.20
C TYR A 254 -14.20 -20.67 17.33
N ARG A 255 -14.95 -20.96 16.27
CA ARG A 255 -14.67 -22.09 15.36
C ARG A 255 -13.39 -21.94 14.52
N ASP A 256 -12.89 -20.72 14.38
CA ASP A 256 -11.72 -20.39 13.57
C ASP A 256 -10.44 -20.19 14.42
N ILE A 257 -10.45 -20.61 15.69
CA ILE A 257 -9.27 -20.58 16.57
C ILE A 257 -8.78 -22.00 16.81
N LYS A 258 -7.47 -22.22 16.64
CA LYS A 258 -6.79 -23.46 17.00
C LYS A 258 -5.65 -23.14 17.95
N ILE A 259 -5.51 -23.94 18.99
CA ILE A 259 -4.49 -23.76 20.02
C ILE A 259 -3.70 -25.05 20.14
N PHE A 260 -2.39 -24.91 20.06
CA PHE A 260 -1.44 -26.00 20.20
C PHE A 260 -0.45 -25.68 21.31
N LYS A 261 0.11 -26.72 21.90
CA LYS A 261 1.20 -26.60 22.85
C LYS A 261 2.39 -27.42 22.37
N LEU A 262 3.55 -26.79 22.28
CA LEU A 262 4.82 -27.43 21.97
C LEU A 262 5.74 -27.36 23.19
N ASN A 263 6.67 -28.30 23.28
CA ASN A 263 7.68 -28.34 24.33
C ASN A 263 8.52 -27.04 24.32
N GLU A 264 8.89 -26.55 25.51
CA GLU A 264 9.62 -25.27 25.67
C GLU A 264 11.03 -25.24 25.07
N ASP A 265 11.63 -26.40 24.78
CA ASP A 265 12.94 -26.51 24.10
C ASP A 265 12.83 -26.23 22.58
N ILE A 266 11.62 -26.22 22.02
CA ILE A 266 11.40 -25.90 20.60
C ILE A 266 11.57 -24.39 20.38
N SER A 267 12.41 -24.01 19.42
CA SER A 267 12.65 -22.60 19.09
C SER A 267 11.42 -21.87 18.54
N LEU A 268 11.43 -20.54 18.63
CA LEU A 268 10.38 -19.70 18.06
C LEU A 268 10.19 -19.94 16.56
N GLY A 269 11.29 -20.03 15.80
CA GLY A 269 11.21 -20.31 14.37
C GLY A 269 10.55 -21.65 14.05
N ASN A 270 10.83 -22.71 14.83
CA ASN A 270 10.14 -23.99 14.68
C ASN A 270 8.68 -23.94 15.13
N CYS A 271 8.35 -23.18 16.18
CA CYS A 271 6.96 -22.93 16.58
C CYS A 271 6.16 -22.21 15.48
N LEU A 272 6.76 -21.20 14.84
CA LEU A 272 6.16 -20.48 13.72
C LEU A 272 5.97 -21.38 12.50
N ASN A 273 6.97 -22.20 12.16
CA ASN A 273 6.84 -23.18 11.07
C ASN A 273 5.72 -24.19 11.35
N TYR A 274 5.64 -24.70 12.58
CA TYR A 274 4.54 -25.59 12.99
C TYR A 274 3.18 -24.90 12.81
N ALA A 275 3.03 -23.66 13.26
CA ALA A 275 1.80 -22.89 13.08
C ALA A 275 1.43 -22.71 11.58
N VAL A 276 2.43 -22.43 10.73
CA VAL A 276 2.26 -22.32 9.27
C VAL A 276 1.77 -23.64 8.65
N ASP A 277 2.25 -24.77 9.15
CA ASP A 277 1.84 -26.08 8.63
C ASP A 277 0.37 -26.39 9.00
N GLN A 278 -0.13 -25.87 10.14
CA GLN A 278 -1.53 -25.99 10.55
C GLN A 278 -2.50 -25.03 9.82
N ALA A 279 -1.99 -24.01 9.13
CA ALA A 279 -2.78 -23.00 8.42
C ALA A 279 -3.57 -23.58 7.25
N LYS A 280 -4.85 -23.26 7.09
CA LYS A 280 -5.66 -23.64 5.89
C LYS A 280 -5.68 -22.56 4.81
N HIS A 281 -5.19 -21.35 5.08
CA HIS A 281 -5.35 -20.22 4.18
C HIS A 281 -4.07 -19.88 3.38
N PRO A 282 -4.23 -19.25 2.19
CA PRO A 282 -3.10 -18.95 1.30
C PRO A 282 -2.21 -17.78 1.77
N ILE A 283 -2.57 -17.10 2.86
CA ILE A 283 -1.81 -15.99 3.44
C ILE A 283 -1.56 -16.31 4.90
N ILE A 284 -0.34 -16.09 5.36
CA ILE A 284 0.07 -16.19 6.75
C ILE A 284 0.32 -14.77 7.26
N ALA A 285 -0.22 -14.40 8.41
CA ALA A 285 0.13 -13.18 9.11
C ALA A 285 0.73 -13.54 10.47
N LYS A 286 1.99 -13.18 10.72
CA LYS A 286 2.62 -13.33 12.03
C LYS A 286 2.16 -12.18 12.91
N PHE A 287 1.51 -12.50 14.02
CA PHE A 287 1.24 -11.54 15.09
C PHE A 287 2.12 -11.88 16.29
N ASP A 288 2.66 -10.87 16.95
CA ASP A 288 3.33 -11.01 18.24
C ASP A 288 2.30 -10.87 19.37
N ASP A 289 2.57 -11.52 20.49
CA ASP A 289 1.62 -11.66 21.59
C ASP A 289 1.43 -10.40 22.44
N ASP A 290 2.34 -9.44 22.28
CA ASP A 290 2.43 -8.20 23.06
C ASP A 290 2.36 -6.93 22.21
N ASP A 291 2.14 -7.03 20.89
CA ASP A 291 1.97 -5.90 19.98
C ASP A 291 0.49 -5.53 19.76
N TYR A 292 0.23 -4.32 19.26
CA TYR A 292 -1.12 -3.89 18.88
C TYR A 292 -1.34 -3.91 17.38
N TYR A 293 -2.45 -4.53 16.95
CA TYR A 293 -2.88 -4.63 15.57
C TYR A 293 -4.23 -3.92 15.36
N GLY A 294 -4.20 -2.83 14.58
CA GLY A 294 -5.32 -1.98 14.19
C GLY A 294 -6.44 -2.72 13.44
N PRO A 295 -7.69 -2.21 13.39
CA PRO A 295 -8.79 -2.92 12.72
C PRO A 295 -8.52 -3.17 11.24
N LYS A 296 -7.81 -2.27 10.54
CA LYS A 296 -7.50 -2.41 9.11
C LYS A 296 -6.15 -3.06 8.83
N TYR A 297 -5.44 -3.57 9.84
CA TYR A 297 -4.10 -4.10 9.66
C TYR A 297 -4.07 -5.20 8.61
N LEU A 298 -4.92 -6.23 8.75
CA LEU A 298 -4.98 -7.32 7.78
C LEU A 298 -5.47 -6.86 6.40
N SER A 299 -6.60 -6.13 6.32
CA SER A 299 -7.18 -5.80 5.02
C SER A 299 -6.29 -4.86 4.20
N ASP A 300 -5.61 -3.89 4.82
CA ASP A 300 -4.71 -2.98 4.11
C ASP A 300 -3.40 -3.67 3.70
N THR A 301 -2.89 -4.55 4.55
CA THR A 301 -1.67 -5.31 4.26
C THR A 301 -1.90 -6.33 3.14
N ILE A 302 -3.00 -7.09 3.19
CA ILE A 302 -3.35 -8.09 2.18
C ILE A 302 -3.60 -7.45 0.79
N LYS A 303 -4.27 -6.29 0.74
CA LYS A 303 -4.47 -5.57 -0.53
C LYS A 303 -3.14 -5.23 -1.23
N SER A 304 -2.07 -5.02 -0.45
CA SER A 304 -0.77 -4.60 -0.97
C SER A 304 -0.11 -5.65 -1.85
N PHE A 305 -0.36 -6.95 -1.64
CA PHE A 305 0.13 -8.02 -2.53
C PHE A 305 -0.26 -7.79 -3.99
N ASN A 306 -1.49 -7.32 -4.24
CA ASN A 306 -1.97 -7.09 -5.60
C ASN A 306 -1.31 -5.87 -6.26
N ILE A 307 -1.05 -4.84 -5.46
CA ILE A 307 -0.52 -3.57 -5.94
C ILE A 307 0.94 -3.75 -6.34
N THR A 308 1.70 -4.46 -5.51
CA THR A 308 3.17 -4.52 -5.61
C THR A 308 3.67 -5.81 -6.26
N GLY A 309 2.85 -6.87 -6.22
CA GLY A 309 3.28 -8.21 -6.61
C GLY A 309 4.41 -8.74 -5.73
N ALA A 310 4.52 -8.25 -4.48
CA ALA A 310 5.46 -8.77 -3.49
C ALA A 310 5.05 -10.18 -3.02
N ASP A 311 5.97 -10.87 -2.35
CA ASP A 311 5.79 -12.21 -1.79
C ASP A 311 5.67 -12.15 -0.26
N VAL A 312 6.29 -11.12 0.32
CA VAL A 312 6.19 -10.75 1.73
C VAL A 312 5.84 -9.27 1.83
N ILE A 313 4.87 -8.93 2.69
CA ILE A 313 4.54 -7.58 3.07
C ILE A 313 4.97 -7.37 4.53
N VAL A 314 5.55 -6.20 4.80
CA VAL A 314 5.99 -5.78 6.13
C VAL A 314 5.59 -4.33 6.42
N LYS A 315 5.90 -3.85 7.62
CA LYS A 315 6.02 -2.43 7.95
C LYS A 315 7.44 -2.18 8.46
N ALA A 316 8.29 -1.65 7.58
CA ALA A 316 9.64 -1.26 7.96
C ALA A 316 9.61 0.04 8.78
N ALA A 317 8.81 1.04 8.36
CA ALA A 317 8.46 2.12 9.27
C ALA A 317 7.23 1.73 10.10
N ASN A 318 7.32 1.83 11.42
CA ASN A 318 6.23 1.46 12.32
C ASN A 318 6.19 2.35 13.57
N PHE A 319 5.02 2.44 14.20
CA PHE A 319 4.92 3.08 15.50
C PHE A 319 5.58 2.23 16.58
N VAL A 320 6.25 2.90 17.51
CA VAL A 320 6.81 2.35 18.74
C VAL A 320 6.25 3.14 19.90
N TYR A 321 5.73 2.46 20.91
CA TYR A 321 5.19 3.10 22.11
C TYR A 321 5.96 2.65 23.35
N PHE A 322 6.57 3.63 24.03
CA PHE A 322 7.30 3.44 25.28
C PHE A 322 6.32 3.60 26.44
N LEU A 323 5.94 2.49 27.07
CA LEU A 323 4.84 2.46 28.04
C LEU A 323 5.14 3.24 29.31
N GLU A 324 6.40 3.23 29.77
CA GLU A 324 6.81 3.95 30.98
C GLU A 324 6.68 5.47 30.80
N ASP A 325 7.26 5.98 29.72
CA ASP A 325 7.33 7.43 29.45
C ASP A 325 6.11 7.98 28.72
N LYS A 326 5.23 7.10 28.25
CA LYS A 326 4.08 7.39 27.37
C LYS A 326 4.49 8.08 26.07
N ILE A 327 5.66 7.73 25.56
CA ILE A 327 6.21 8.33 24.34
C ILE A 327 5.79 7.49 23.14
N LEU A 328 5.23 8.14 22.13
CA LEU A 328 5.06 7.58 20.79
C LEU A 328 6.21 8.04 19.91
N ALA A 329 6.79 7.10 19.16
CA ALA A 329 7.81 7.37 18.17
C ALA A 329 7.54 6.57 16.88
N ILE A 330 8.21 6.96 15.80
CA ILE A 330 8.22 6.24 14.53
C ILE A 330 9.61 5.66 14.35
N ARG A 331 9.71 4.32 14.26
CA ARG A 331 10.95 3.63 13.90
C ARG A 331 11.17 3.76 12.39
N THR A 332 12.41 4.05 11.99
CA THR A 332 12.88 4.12 10.60
C THR A 332 11.89 4.85 9.65
N PRO A 333 11.56 6.13 9.94
CA PRO A 333 10.66 6.91 9.11
C PRO A 333 11.21 7.06 7.68
N GLY A 334 10.33 7.04 6.68
CA GLY A 334 10.71 7.07 5.26
C GLY A 334 10.96 5.68 4.67
N GLU A 335 10.85 4.62 5.47
CA GLU A 335 10.83 3.23 5.00
C GLU A 335 9.41 2.74 4.59
N GLU A 336 8.42 3.62 4.53
CA GLU A 336 7.08 3.28 4.01
C GLU A 336 7.03 3.14 2.48
N ASN A 337 6.08 2.33 2.00
CA ASN A 337 5.63 2.24 0.61
C ASN A 337 6.71 1.92 -0.43
N LYS A 338 7.73 1.14 -0.06
CA LYS A 338 8.81 0.73 -0.96
C LYS A 338 9.24 -0.71 -0.74
N PHE A 339 9.95 -1.26 -1.74
CA PHE A 339 10.63 -2.54 -1.57
C PHE A 339 11.81 -2.36 -0.61
N VAL A 340 11.91 -3.28 0.35
CA VAL A 340 12.90 -3.24 1.43
C VAL A 340 13.57 -4.61 1.54
N ASN A 341 14.67 -4.67 2.27
CA ASN A 341 15.33 -5.95 2.56
C ASN A 341 14.84 -6.57 3.88
N PHE A 342 14.17 -5.79 4.71
CA PHE A 342 13.69 -6.20 6.03
C PHE A 342 12.62 -5.20 6.49
N GLY A 343 11.70 -5.67 7.32
CA GLY A 343 10.80 -4.83 8.12
C GLY A 343 10.60 -5.46 9.49
N ASN A 344 9.82 -4.84 10.36
CA ASN A 344 9.65 -5.36 11.72
C ASN A 344 9.07 -6.79 11.70
N GLY A 345 9.68 -7.74 12.41
CA GLY A 345 9.27 -9.14 12.42
C GLY A 345 7.85 -9.39 12.91
N SER A 346 7.32 -8.52 13.76
CA SER A 346 5.92 -8.56 14.20
C SER A 346 4.93 -8.18 13.10
N THR A 347 5.42 -7.75 11.93
CA THR A 347 4.59 -7.21 10.84
C THR A 347 4.59 -8.05 9.58
N LEU A 348 5.13 -9.27 9.65
CA LEU A 348 5.27 -10.16 8.50
C LEU A 348 3.91 -10.72 8.06
N VAL A 349 3.48 -10.35 6.86
CA VAL A 349 2.37 -11.00 6.15
C VAL A 349 2.90 -11.61 4.87
N ILE A 350 2.74 -12.91 4.72
CA ILE A 350 3.50 -13.76 3.79
C ILE A 350 2.53 -14.60 2.96
N LYS A 351 2.76 -14.74 1.65
CA LYS A 351 2.03 -15.75 0.86
C LYS A 351 2.43 -17.13 1.33
N LYS A 352 1.47 -18.01 1.61
CA LYS A 352 1.76 -19.35 2.14
C LYS A 352 2.70 -20.17 1.22
N GLU A 353 2.65 -19.95 -0.09
CA GLU A 353 3.55 -20.60 -1.07
C GLU A 353 5.04 -20.26 -0.89
N VAL A 354 5.39 -19.13 -0.26
CA VAL A 354 6.78 -18.78 0.10
C VAL A 354 7.41 -19.88 0.95
N PHE A 355 6.62 -20.51 1.81
CA PHE A 355 7.07 -21.56 2.71
C PHE A 355 7.42 -22.89 2.01
N ASN A 356 7.16 -23.01 0.71
CA ASN A 356 7.68 -24.14 -0.08
C ASN A 356 9.19 -24.03 -0.33
N SER A 357 9.75 -22.82 -0.23
CA SER A 357 11.18 -22.56 -0.49
C SER A 357 11.92 -21.97 0.71
N VAL A 358 11.23 -21.23 1.59
CA VAL A 358 11.85 -20.53 2.72
C VAL A 358 11.08 -20.80 4.01
N ARG A 359 11.76 -21.31 5.04
CA ARG A 359 11.21 -21.55 6.38
C ARG A 359 11.93 -20.67 7.40
N PHE A 360 11.27 -20.41 8.54
CA PHE A 360 11.98 -19.80 9.68
C PHE A 360 13.07 -20.75 10.14
N ARG A 361 14.25 -20.21 10.50
CA ARG A 361 15.36 -21.04 11.00
C ARG A 361 15.07 -21.50 12.42
N ASP A 362 15.70 -22.61 12.82
CA ASP A 362 15.63 -23.12 14.18
C ASP A 362 16.39 -22.22 15.16
N MET A 363 15.74 -21.12 15.58
CA MET A 363 16.27 -20.11 16.49
C MET A 363 15.15 -19.26 17.08
N SER A 364 15.44 -18.64 18.22
CA SER A 364 14.49 -17.78 18.94
C SER A 364 14.88 -16.30 18.98
N ILE A 365 15.97 -15.92 18.31
CA ILE A 365 16.43 -14.54 18.20
C ILE A 365 16.74 -14.27 16.73
N ALA A 366 16.16 -13.19 16.19
CA ALA A 366 16.37 -12.73 14.82
C ALA A 366 15.89 -13.71 13.73
N GLU A 367 14.93 -14.58 14.07
CA GLU A 367 14.31 -15.52 13.14
C GLU A 367 13.65 -14.80 11.95
N ASP A 368 13.07 -13.63 12.21
CA ASP A 368 12.47 -12.71 11.24
C ASP A 368 13.50 -12.08 10.28
N VAL A 369 14.65 -11.67 10.81
CA VAL A 369 15.77 -11.11 10.03
C VAL A 369 16.28 -12.16 9.07
N TYR A 370 16.55 -13.37 9.56
CA TYR A 370 17.06 -14.45 8.72
C TYR A 370 16.01 -14.95 7.73
N PHE A 371 14.73 -14.98 8.10
CA PHE A 371 13.64 -15.28 7.16
C PHE A 371 13.61 -14.28 5.99
N CYS A 372 13.71 -12.98 6.26
CA CYS A 372 13.77 -11.95 5.21
C CYS A 372 15.02 -12.11 4.33
N GLN A 373 16.18 -12.38 4.93
CA GLN A 373 17.42 -12.65 4.18
C GLN A 373 17.28 -13.86 3.25
N ASP A 374 16.68 -14.95 3.74
CA ASP A 374 16.49 -16.17 2.97
C ASP A 374 15.45 -15.99 1.85
N CYS A 375 14.42 -15.15 2.07
CA CYS A 375 13.50 -14.71 1.02
C CYS A 375 14.25 -13.97 -0.11
N ILE A 376 15.12 -13.01 0.23
CA ILE A 376 15.90 -12.25 -0.77
C ILE A 376 16.84 -13.16 -1.55
N LYS A 377 17.52 -14.09 -0.86
CA LYS A 377 18.38 -15.10 -1.51
C LYS A 377 17.60 -15.97 -2.50
N ASN A 378 16.31 -16.22 -2.24
CA ASN A 378 15.41 -16.94 -3.13
C ASN A 378 14.66 -16.02 -4.12
N HIS A 379 15.17 -14.80 -4.36
CA HIS A 379 14.62 -13.82 -5.30
C HIS A 379 13.18 -13.37 -5.01
N MET A 380 12.73 -13.52 -3.76
CA MET A 380 11.41 -13.07 -3.33
C MET A 380 11.42 -11.57 -3.02
N LYS A 381 10.30 -10.91 -3.29
CA LYS A 381 10.17 -9.47 -3.09
C LYS A 381 9.51 -9.16 -1.75
N ILE A 382 10.14 -8.30 -0.96
CA ILE A 382 9.61 -7.81 0.32
C ILE A 382 9.22 -6.34 0.15
N TYR A 383 7.98 -6.00 0.50
CA TYR A 383 7.45 -4.64 0.37
C TYR A 383 6.97 -4.09 1.71
N SER A 384 7.46 -2.91 2.08
CA SER A 384 7.03 -2.17 3.26
C SER A 384 5.82 -1.30 2.95
N THR A 385 4.76 -1.40 3.76
CA THR A 385 3.54 -0.59 3.63
C THR A 385 3.60 0.67 4.50
N ASN A 386 2.47 1.35 4.68
CA ASN A 386 2.35 2.46 5.61
C ASN A 386 2.59 2.01 7.08
N LYS A 387 2.86 2.96 7.97
CA LYS A 387 3.10 2.73 9.41
C LYS A 387 1.86 2.50 10.28
N TYR A 388 0.65 2.68 9.74
CA TYR A 388 -0.60 2.65 10.51
C TYR A 388 -1.06 1.24 10.86
N HIS A 389 -1.98 1.18 11.82
CA HIS A 389 -2.62 -0.03 12.33
C HIS A 389 -1.65 -1.05 12.95
N HIS A 390 -0.48 -0.60 13.38
CA HIS A 390 0.47 -1.44 14.13
C HIS A 390 1.23 -0.58 15.14
N ILE A 391 1.40 -1.08 16.37
CA ILE A 391 2.27 -0.46 17.37
C ILE A 391 3.10 -1.57 18.00
N TYR A 392 4.41 -1.34 18.00
CA TYR A 392 5.37 -2.13 18.77
C TYR A 392 5.50 -1.55 20.18
N PHE A 393 5.26 -2.34 21.22
CA PHE A 393 5.36 -1.86 22.60
C PHE A 393 6.74 -2.11 23.20
N ARG A 394 7.28 -1.07 23.86
CA ARG A 394 8.45 -1.21 24.74
C ARG A 394 8.02 -1.08 26.19
N HIS A 395 7.97 -2.23 26.86
CA HIS A 395 7.64 -2.36 28.28
C HIS A 395 8.83 -1.95 29.19
N PRO A 396 8.58 -1.50 30.43
CA PRO A 396 9.65 -1.10 31.37
C PRO A 396 10.64 -2.23 31.71
N ASN A 397 10.18 -3.49 31.71
CA ASN A 397 10.97 -4.62 32.19
C ASN A 397 11.90 -5.19 31.10
N LYS A 398 13.12 -4.64 31.03
CA LYS A 398 14.16 -5.02 30.06
C LYS A 398 14.62 -6.49 30.12
N LYS A 399 14.22 -7.26 31.14
CA LYS A 399 14.50 -8.72 31.21
C LYS A 399 13.62 -9.55 30.27
N GLN A 400 12.52 -9.00 29.77
CA GLN A 400 11.58 -9.69 28.87
C GLN A 400 11.72 -9.26 27.40
N HIS A 401 12.56 -8.25 27.10
CA HIS A 401 12.79 -7.80 25.72
C HIS A 401 13.85 -8.63 25.03
N THR A 402 13.53 -9.12 23.84
CA THR A 402 14.47 -9.79 22.94
C THR A 402 15.62 -8.85 22.52
N TRP A 403 15.37 -7.53 22.50
CA TRP A 403 16.36 -6.49 22.19
C TRP A 403 16.81 -5.74 23.45
N LYS A 404 18.07 -5.96 23.87
CA LYS A 404 18.65 -5.40 25.11
C LYS A 404 19.16 -3.95 25.00
N ILE A 405 18.95 -3.29 23.86
CA ILE A 405 19.29 -1.87 23.66
C ILE A 405 18.49 -0.99 24.63
N SER A 406 19.12 0.04 25.19
CA SER A 406 18.43 1.01 26.04
C SER A 406 17.37 1.78 25.24
N ASP A 407 16.34 2.28 25.91
CA ASP A 407 15.28 3.03 25.23
C ASP A 407 15.83 4.35 24.66
N ASP A 408 16.74 5.02 25.37
CA ASP A 408 17.42 6.23 24.90
C ASP A 408 18.23 5.98 23.63
N ASP A 409 19.05 4.92 23.60
CA ASP A 409 19.85 4.57 22.43
C ASP A 409 18.94 4.15 21.27
N PHE A 410 17.90 3.37 21.53
CA PHE A 410 16.95 2.94 20.51
C PHE A 410 16.19 4.13 19.90
N ILE A 411 15.78 5.10 20.73
CA ILE A 411 15.15 6.33 20.26
C ILE A 411 16.13 7.11 19.39
N LYS A 412 17.34 7.34 19.89
CA LYS A 412 18.35 8.16 19.24
C LYS A 412 18.83 7.57 17.90
N GLU A 413 19.00 6.26 17.83
CA GLU A 413 19.59 5.59 16.67
C GLU A 413 18.56 5.20 15.61
N HIS A 414 17.30 4.97 16.01
CA HIS A 414 16.33 4.31 15.13
C HIS A 414 14.98 5.01 15.03
N CYS A 415 14.69 6.00 15.86
CA CYS A 415 13.36 6.59 15.94
C CYS A 415 13.33 8.08 15.65
N SER A 416 12.17 8.56 15.21
CA SER A 416 11.77 9.96 15.32
C SER A 416 10.61 10.07 16.29
N VAL A 417 10.84 10.81 17.38
CA VAL A 417 9.86 10.98 18.46
C VAL A 417 8.68 11.81 17.94
N VAL A 418 7.45 11.29 18.12
CA VAL A 418 6.22 12.05 17.90
C VAL A 418 5.94 12.92 19.12
N GLY A 419 6.09 12.35 20.32
CA GLY A 419 5.92 13.05 21.60
C GLY A 419 5.22 12.18 22.64
N LYS A 420 4.83 12.80 23.77
CA LYS A 420 3.98 12.15 24.76
C LYS A 420 2.55 12.04 24.23
N VAL A 421 2.04 10.81 24.14
CA VAL A 421 0.73 10.52 23.54
C VAL A 421 -0.02 9.55 24.45
N GLU A 422 -1.09 10.02 25.08
CA GLU A 422 -1.97 9.17 25.90
C GLU A 422 -2.82 8.26 25.00
N ASP A 423 -3.52 8.84 24.01
CA ASP A 423 -4.30 8.08 23.04
C ASP A 423 -3.46 7.70 21.80
N TYR A 424 -2.62 6.69 21.99
CA TYR A 424 -1.78 6.11 20.96
C TYR A 424 -2.58 5.24 19.96
N ILE A 425 -3.72 4.69 20.40
CA ILE A 425 -4.59 3.82 19.57
C ILE A 425 -5.22 4.62 18.44
N SER A 426 -5.85 5.75 18.75
CA SER A 426 -6.46 6.62 17.72
C SER A 426 -5.40 7.19 16.79
N TYR A 427 -4.20 7.49 17.32
CA TYR A 427 -3.07 7.94 16.51
C TYR A 427 -2.65 6.85 15.50
N ALA A 428 -2.40 5.62 15.98
CA ALA A 428 -1.97 4.53 15.12
C ALA A 428 -3.03 4.09 14.11
N ASN A 429 -4.31 4.24 14.44
CA ASN A 429 -5.41 3.96 13.51
C ASN A 429 -5.71 5.11 12.54
N ASN A 430 -5.00 6.23 12.65
CA ASN A 430 -5.26 7.44 11.86
C ASN A 430 -6.71 7.94 11.98
N ILE A 431 -7.25 7.92 13.22
CA ILE A 431 -8.65 8.30 13.55
C ILE A 431 -8.76 9.76 14.00
N ARG A 432 -7.64 10.48 14.17
CA ARG A 432 -7.72 11.89 14.60
C ARG A 432 -8.37 12.75 13.52
N GLU A 433 -9.55 13.28 13.85
CA GLU A 433 -10.06 14.52 13.29
C GLU A 433 -9.01 15.61 13.56
N ASP A 434 -8.71 16.37 12.51
CA ASP A 434 -7.82 17.52 12.42
C ASP A 434 -7.49 18.19 13.78
N VAL A 435 -6.20 18.21 14.15
CA VAL A 435 -5.64 19.15 15.13
C VAL A 435 -4.90 20.24 14.38
#